data_AF-A0A9E2PP63-F1
#
_entry.id   AF-A0A9E2PP63-F1
#
_cell.length_a   1.000
_cell.length_b   1.000
_cell.length_c   1.000
_cell.angle_alpha   90.00
_cell.angle_beta   90.00
_cell.angle_gamma   90.00
#
_symmetry.space_group_name_H-M   'P 1'
#
loop_
_entity.id
_entity.type
_entity.pdbx_description
1 polymer ?
#
loop_
_entity_poly.entity_id
_entity_poly.type
_entity_poly.pdbx_seq_one_letter_code
_entity_poly.pdbx_strand_id
1 'polypeptide(L)'
;MNTRDNLQNEFKKVLPIIEAVKPRINPARTTPRNEFARRVRAVQSALAQTDCPVGLVFSDEHYCGDVPYLGGNTNVQVEQVAGVIGKTGFHILAGLEGGYVAEQLAPRAGAKVHKVEMLQLADEKYPIRAERLEDVLAEAADQPFSKIKKSPY
;
A
#
# COMPACT_ATOMS: atom_id res chain seq x y z
N MET A 1 30.75 23.17 -21.85
CA MET A 1 30.92 21.72 -21.65
C MET A 1 29.59 21.06 -21.95
N ASN A 2 29.53 20.14 -22.91
CA ASN A 2 28.27 19.55 -23.38
C ASN A 2 27.64 18.73 -22.23
N THR A 3 26.36 18.92 -21.95
CA THR A 3 25.66 18.29 -20.80
C THR A 3 25.83 16.76 -20.79
N ARG A 4 25.95 16.16 -21.98
CA ARG A 4 26.17 14.73 -22.20
C ARG A 4 27.55 14.25 -21.73
N ASP A 5 28.59 15.04 -21.97
CA ASP A 5 29.97 14.74 -21.55
C ASP A 5 30.11 14.85 -20.03
N ASN A 6 29.37 15.80 -19.43
CA ASN A 6 29.34 15.96 -17.99
C ASN A 6 28.68 14.74 -17.31
N LEU A 7 27.53 14.28 -17.82
CA LEU A 7 26.83 13.10 -17.31
C LEU A 7 27.71 11.83 -17.37
N GLN A 8 28.38 11.59 -18.51
CA GLN A 8 29.28 10.45 -18.65
C GLN A 8 30.43 10.48 -17.65
N ASN A 9 31.00 11.65 -17.37
CA ASN A 9 32.08 11.80 -16.41
C ASN A 9 31.59 11.57 -14.97
N GLU A 10 30.38 12.00 -14.62
CA GLU A 10 29.77 11.69 -13.32
C GLU A 10 29.50 10.18 -13.17
N PHE A 11 28.96 9.51 -14.19
CA PHE A 11 28.75 8.06 -14.15
C PHE A 11 30.06 7.27 -13.97
N LYS A 12 31.16 7.71 -14.61
CA LYS A 12 32.49 7.08 -14.43
C LYS A 12 32.99 7.15 -12.98
N LYS A 13 32.57 8.15 -12.20
CA LYS A 13 32.92 8.26 -10.77
C LYS A 13 32.07 7.31 -9.90
N VAL A 14 30.80 7.13 -10.23
CA VAL A 14 29.84 6.34 -9.44
C VAL A 14 29.95 4.84 -9.72
N LEU A 15 30.20 4.44 -10.98
CA LEU A 15 30.26 3.03 -11.39
C LEU A 15 31.23 2.16 -10.56
N PRO A 16 32.47 2.60 -10.27
CA PRO A 16 33.38 1.82 -9.41
C PRO A 16 32.83 1.57 -8.01
N ILE A 17 32.08 2.54 -7.45
CA ILE A 17 31.44 2.40 -6.14
C ILE A 17 30.32 1.36 -6.21
N ILE A 18 29.46 1.44 -7.24
CA ILE A 18 28.38 0.47 -7.45
C ILE A 18 28.97 -0.95 -7.58
N GLU A 19 29.98 -1.14 -8.43
CA GLU A 19 30.60 -2.46 -8.65
C GLU A 19 31.32 -2.98 -7.39
N ALA A 20 31.98 -2.12 -6.62
CA ALA A 20 32.61 -2.51 -5.36
C ALA A 20 31.60 -2.93 -4.28
N VAL A 21 30.41 -2.35 -4.29
CA VAL A 21 29.36 -2.61 -3.30
C VAL A 21 28.41 -3.73 -3.72
N LYS A 22 28.23 -3.95 -5.03
CA LYS A 22 27.30 -4.94 -5.60
C LYS A 22 27.38 -6.34 -4.99
N PRO A 23 28.56 -6.94 -4.69
CA PRO A 23 28.63 -8.25 -4.05
C PRO A 23 28.09 -8.29 -2.60
N ARG A 24 27.97 -7.11 -1.96
CA ARG A 24 27.52 -6.96 -0.57
C ARG A 24 26.02 -6.68 -0.46
N ILE A 25 25.37 -6.35 -1.57
CA ILE A 25 23.93 -6.04 -1.61
C ILE A 25 23.22 -7.18 -2.31
N ASN A 26 22.18 -7.71 -1.67
CA ASN A 26 21.21 -8.56 -2.34
C ASN A 26 20.00 -7.70 -2.78
N PRO A 27 19.92 -7.30 -4.07
CA PRO A 27 18.80 -6.50 -4.56
C PRO A 27 17.48 -7.27 -4.59
N ALA A 28 17.52 -8.61 -4.50
CA ALA A 28 16.33 -9.46 -4.42
C ALA A 28 15.82 -9.63 -2.99
N ARG A 29 16.50 -9.05 -1.98
CA ARG A 29 16.05 -9.13 -0.58
C ARG A 29 14.70 -8.42 -0.46
N THR A 30 13.68 -9.18 -0.06
CA THR A 30 12.31 -8.70 0.09
C THR A 30 11.70 -9.26 1.36
N THR A 31 10.67 -8.59 1.89
CA THR A 31 9.89 -9.10 3.02
C THR A 31 9.05 -10.30 2.54
N PRO A 32 9.17 -11.47 3.18
CA PRO A 32 8.41 -12.65 2.76
C PRO A 32 6.92 -12.54 3.17
N ARG A 33 6.04 -13.23 2.44
CA ARG A 33 4.58 -13.19 2.65
C ARG A 33 4.16 -13.56 4.07
N ASN A 34 4.85 -14.51 4.71
CA ASN A 34 4.56 -14.94 6.07
C ASN A 34 4.77 -13.82 7.10
N GLU A 35 5.71 -12.90 6.86
CA GLU A 35 5.93 -11.74 7.73
C GLU A 35 4.76 -10.74 7.62
N PHE A 36 4.26 -10.46 6.41
CA PHE A 36 3.04 -9.66 6.25
C PHE A 36 1.84 -10.32 6.94
N ALA A 37 1.65 -11.62 6.71
CA ALA A 37 0.56 -12.37 7.36
C ALA A 37 0.67 -12.35 8.90
N ARG A 38 1.89 -12.39 9.46
CA ARG A 38 2.12 -12.24 10.90
C ARG A 38 1.67 -10.86 11.40
N ARG A 39 2.02 -9.78 10.68
CA ARG A 39 1.64 -8.41 11.02
C ARG A 39 0.13 -8.22 11.00
N VAL A 40 -0.52 -8.66 9.92
CA VAL A 40 -1.98 -8.59 9.77
C VAL A 40 -2.67 -9.36 10.90
N ARG A 41 -2.24 -10.59 11.22
CA ARG A 41 -2.80 -11.36 12.34
C ARG A 41 -2.65 -10.67 13.69
N ALA A 42 -1.52 -10.00 13.93
CA ALA A 42 -1.30 -9.26 15.17
C ALA A 42 -2.29 -8.10 15.30
N VAL A 43 -2.52 -7.34 14.22
CA VAL A 43 -3.51 -6.24 14.23
C VAL A 43 -4.93 -6.77 14.33
N GLN A 44 -5.29 -7.84 13.61
CA GLN A 44 -6.60 -8.50 13.75
C GLN A 44 -6.85 -8.97 15.19
N SER A 45 -5.83 -9.49 15.87
CA SER A 45 -5.93 -9.95 17.26
C SER A 45 -6.13 -8.79 18.25
N ALA A 46 -5.56 -7.62 17.95
CA ALA A 46 -5.83 -6.40 18.71
C ALA A 46 -7.24 -5.86 18.43
N LEU A 47 -7.65 -5.85 17.16
CA LEU A 47 -8.97 -5.40 16.73
C LEU A 47 -10.10 -6.25 17.33
N ALA A 48 -9.90 -7.57 17.45
CA ALA A 48 -10.84 -8.50 18.07
C ALA A 48 -11.12 -8.23 19.57
N GLN A 49 -10.29 -7.42 20.24
CA GLN A 49 -10.50 -6.97 21.62
C GLN A 49 -11.38 -5.71 21.68
N THR A 50 -11.87 -5.23 20.54
CA THR A 50 -12.72 -4.06 20.40
C THR A 50 -14.05 -4.44 19.75
N ASP A 51 -15.04 -3.57 19.84
CA ASP A 51 -16.31 -3.72 19.10
C ASP A 51 -16.21 -3.25 17.62
N CYS A 52 -14.99 -2.94 17.14
CA CYS A 52 -14.76 -2.50 15.77
C CYS A 52 -14.44 -3.71 14.88
N PRO A 53 -15.25 -4.01 13.85
CA PRO A 53 -15.03 -5.16 12.98
C PRO A 53 -13.92 -4.93 11.94
N VAL A 54 -13.54 -3.67 11.74
CA VAL A 54 -12.49 -3.23 10.80
C VAL A 54 -11.66 -2.13 11.42
N GLY A 55 -10.36 -2.14 11.11
CA GLY A 55 -9.43 -1.04 11.37
C GLY A 55 -9.11 -0.29 10.08
N LEU A 56 -8.90 1.01 10.20
CA LEU A 56 -8.51 1.89 9.10
C LEU A 56 -7.12 2.45 9.36
N VAL A 57 -6.28 2.42 8.33
CA VAL A 57 -4.96 3.05 8.32
C VAL A 57 -4.82 3.91 7.08
N PHE A 58 -3.98 4.93 7.16
CA PHE A 58 -3.78 5.89 6.08
C PHE A 58 -2.28 6.05 5.80
N SER A 59 -1.95 6.51 4.60
CA SER A 59 -0.60 6.74 4.15
C SER A 59 -0.57 7.76 3.01
N ASP A 60 0.43 8.62 3.02
CA ASP A 60 0.74 9.58 1.96
C ASP A 60 2.27 9.75 1.84
N GLU A 61 2.71 10.76 1.09
CA GLU A 61 4.14 11.07 0.92
C GLU A 61 4.85 11.50 2.22
N HIS A 62 4.10 11.95 3.22
CA HIS A 62 4.61 12.41 4.51
C HIS A 62 4.42 11.39 5.64
N TYR A 63 3.50 10.42 5.46
CA TYR A 63 3.19 9.37 6.44
C TYR A 63 3.27 7.99 5.78
N CYS A 64 4.42 7.32 5.92
CA CYS A 64 4.73 6.09 5.19
C CYS A 64 4.72 4.79 6.01
N GLY A 65 4.08 4.80 7.18
CA GLY A 65 4.15 3.70 8.15
C GLY A 65 3.24 2.53 7.82
N ASP A 66 1.94 2.73 7.94
CA ASP A 66 1.04 1.61 8.23
C ASP A 66 0.62 0.81 7.00
N VAL A 67 0.31 1.49 5.88
CA VAL A 67 -0.10 0.80 4.65
C VAL A 67 1.08 0.00 4.07
N PRO A 68 2.31 0.54 3.92
CA PRO A 68 3.48 -0.25 3.52
C PRO A 68 3.81 -1.39 4.46
N TYR A 69 3.70 -1.14 5.77
CA TYR A 69 4.01 -2.14 6.78
C TYR A 69 3.11 -3.38 6.67
N LEU A 70 1.82 -3.18 6.36
CA LEU A 70 0.81 -4.24 6.31
C LEU A 70 0.59 -4.81 4.90
N GLY A 71 0.53 -3.96 3.89
CA GLY A 71 0.20 -4.31 2.51
C GLY A 71 1.39 -4.46 1.57
N GLY A 72 2.59 -4.10 2.03
CA GLY A 72 3.80 -4.22 1.22
C GLY A 72 3.76 -3.38 -0.06
N ASN A 73 2.92 -2.35 -0.13
CA ASN A 73 3.08 -1.29 -1.13
C ASN A 73 4.31 -0.44 -0.73
N THR A 74 4.92 0.20 -1.71
CA THR A 74 5.92 1.25 -1.45
C THR A 74 5.21 2.57 -1.69
N ASN A 75 5.19 3.49 -0.73
CA ASN A 75 4.64 4.85 -0.87
C ASN A 75 5.50 5.73 -1.81
N VAL A 76 5.92 5.18 -2.95
CA VAL A 76 6.68 5.90 -3.98
C VAL A 76 5.72 6.74 -4.83
N GLN A 77 4.41 6.55 -4.67
CA GLN A 77 3.39 7.35 -5.32
C GLN A 77 3.15 8.60 -4.47
N VAL A 78 3.09 9.76 -5.11
CA VAL A 78 2.75 11.07 -4.51
C VAL A 78 1.25 11.14 -4.12
N GLU A 79 0.55 10.00 -4.14
CA GLU A 79 -0.89 9.90 -3.94
C GLU A 79 -1.22 9.27 -2.59
N GLN A 80 -2.36 9.69 -2.06
CA GLN A 80 -2.92 9.16 -0.83
C GLN A 80 -3.38 7.71 -1.03
N VAL A 81 -3.02 6.85 -0.08
CA VAL A 81 -3.43 5.43 -0.04
C VAL A 81 -3.90 5.11 1.36
N ALA A 82 -5.02 4.39 1.47
CA ALA A 82 -5.52 3.89 2.75
C ALA A 82 -5.47 2.36 2.79
N GLY A 83 -5.70 1.81 3.98
CA GLY A 83 -5.79 0.38 4.21
C GLY A 83 -6.94 0.06 5.15
N VAL A 84 -7.65 -1.03 4.85
CA VAL A 84 -8.66 -1.63 5.72
C VAL A 84 -8.14 -2.97 6.20
N ILE A 85 -8.16 -3.19 7.52
CA ILE A 85 -7.84 -4.48 8.14
C ILE A 85 -9.14 -5.03 8.70
N GLY A 86 -9.57 -6.19 8.23
CA GLY A 86 -10.76 -6.86 8.74
C GLY A 86 -10.56 -8.37 8.79
N LYS A 87 -11.65 -9.12 9.00
CA LYS A 87 -11.62 -10.58 9.12
C LYS A 87 -11.03 -11.28 7.88
N THR A 88 -11.25 -10.71 6.69
CA THR A 88 -10.75 -11.25 5.42
C THR A 88 -9.29 -10.93 5.12
N GLY A 89 -8.64 -10.10 5.95
CA GLY A 89 -7.23 -9.73 5.81
C GLY A 89 -7.03 -8.24 5.63
N PHE A 90 -5.99 -7.88 4.86
CA PHE A 90 -5.65 -6.48 4.57
C PHE A 90 -6.06 -6.11 3.14
N HIS A 91 -6.73 -4.98 3.02
CA HIS A 91 -7.26 -4.43 1.79
C HIS A 91 -6.63 -3.04 1.60
N ILE A 92 -5.99 -2.80 0.48
CA ILE A 92 -5.46 -1.49 0.08
C ILE A 92 -6.58 -0.73 -0.62
N LEU A 93 -6.77 0.54 -0.24
CA LEU A 93 -7.67 1.47 -0.89
C LEU A 93 -6.82 2.53 -1.60
N ALA A 94 -7.01 2.71 -2.89
CA ALA A 94 -6.30 3.73 -3.66
C ALA A 94 -7.21 4.36 -4.72
N GLY A 95 -6.80 5.51 -5.25
CA GLY A 95 -7.32 6.03 -6.52
C GLY A 95 -6.98 5.10 -7.68
N LEU A 96 -7.33 5.47 -8.91
CA LEU A 96 -7.12 4.60 -10.07
C LEU A 96 -5.64 4.32 -10.35
N GLU A 97 -4.82 5.37 -10.43
CA GLU A 97 -3.38 5.25 -10.71
C GLU A 97 -2.64 4.60 -9.54
N GLY A 98 -2.88 5.11 -8.32
CA GLY A 98 -2.61 4.45 -7.04
C GLY A 98 -2.83 2.93 -7.06
N GLY A 99 -4.04 2.51 -7.44
CA GLY A 99 -4.45 1.11 -7.44
C GLY A 99 -3.65 0.24 -8.40
N TYR A 100 -3.37 0.72 -9.62
CA TYR A 100 -2.60 -0.06 -10.59
C TYR A 100 -1.15 -0.30 -10.17
N VAL A 101 -0.52 0.69 -9.52
CA VAL A 101 0.83 0.51 -8.98
C VAL A 101 0.80 -0.39 -7.74
N ALA A 102 -0.18 -0.21 -6.85
CA ALA A 102 -0.35 -1.08 -5.68
C ALA A 102 -0.50 -2.55 -6.08
N GLU A 103 -1.22 -2.86 -7.16
CA GLU A 103 -1.41 -4.22 -7.69
C GLU A 103 -0.09 -4.92 -8.08
N GLN A 104 0.96 -4.17 -8.45
CA GLN A 104 2.26 -4.75 -8.79
C GLN A 104 2.95 -5.37 -7.57
N LEU A 105 2.64 -4.88 -6.38
CA LEU A 105 3.35 -5.22 -5.14
C LEU A 105 2.46 -5.94 -4.12
N ALA A 106 1.16 -5.64 -4.08
CA ALA A 106 0.20 -6.23 -3.14
C ALA A 106 0.18 -7.77 -3.08
N PRO A 107 0.36 -8.52 -4.20
CA PRO A 107 0.37 -9.99 -4.17
C PRO A 107 1.43 -10.60 -3.23
N ARG A 108 2.56 -9.91 -2.99
CA ARG A 108 3.62 -10.38 -2.08
C ARG A 108 3.20 -10.35 -0.62
N ALA A 109 2.33 -9.42 -0.25
CA ALA A 109 1.71 -9.33 1.07
C ALA A 109 0.42 -10.15 1.17
N GLY A 110 -0.16 -10.54 0.04
CA GLY A 110 -1.49 -11.15 -0.01
C GLY A 110 -2.61 -10.14 0.27
N ALA A 111 -2.35 -8.86 0.04
CA ALA A 111 -3.35 -7.80 0.20
C ALA A 111 -4.22 -7.71 -1.05
N LYS A 112 -5.52 -7.44 -0.87
CA LYS A 112 -6.43 -7.13 -1.98
C LYS A 112 -6.35 -5.63 -2.28
N VAL A 113 -6.41 -5.23 -3.54
CA VAL A 113 -6.42 -3.81 -3.93
C VAL A 113 -7.82 -3.42 -4.38
N HIS A 114 -8.31 -2.32 -3.86
CA HIS A 114 -9.59 -1.70 -4.22
C HIS A 114 -9.34 -0.31 -4.77
N LYS A 115 -10.02 -0.02 -5.89
CA LYS A 115 -9.93 1.27 -6.58
C LYS A 115 -11.17 2.08 -6.21
N VAL A 116 -11.05 2.95 -5.21
CA VAL A 116 -12.20 3.60 -4.56
C VAL A 116 -12.47 5.00 -5.08
N GLU A 117 -13.74 5.36 -5.22
CA GLU A 117 -14.18 6.66 -5.75
C GLU A 117 -13.76 7.84 -4.85
N MET A 118 -13.65 7.60 -3.54
CA MET A 118 -13.33 8.65 -2.55
C MET A 118 -11.91 9.22 -2.74
N LEU A 119 -11.00 8.45 -3.33
CA LEU A 119 -9.62 8.86 -3.59
C LEU A 119 -9.42 9.31 -5.06
N GLN A 120 -10.51 9.50 -5.81
CA GLN A 120 -10.48 10.04 -7.16
C GLN A 120 -10.15 11.53 -7.12
N LEU A 121 -9.16 11.96 -7.92
CA LEU A 121 -8.86 13.38 -8.06
C LEU A 121 -9.97 14.08 -8.85
N ALA A 122 -10.28 15.33 -8.48
CA ALA A 122 -11.47 16.05 -8.95
C ALA A 122 -11.63 16.16 -10.48
N ASP A 123 -10.52 16.14 -11.22
CA ASP A 123 -10.52 16.30 -12.68
C ASP A 123 -10.42 14.96 -13.44
N GLU A 124 -10.33 13.82 -12.74
CA GLU A 124 -10.17 12.52 -13.37
C GLU A 124 -11.53 11.93 -13.75
N LYS A 125 -11.67 11.47 -14.99
CA LYS A 125 -12.78 10.60 -15.41
C LYS A 125 -12.27 9.19 -15.57
N TYR A 126 -12.55 8.34 -14.58
CA TYR A 126 -12.11 6.95 -14.65
C TYR A 126 -12.87 6.18 -15.74
N PRO A 127 -12.15 5.39 -16.57
CA PRO A 127 -12.77 4.51 -17.56
C PRO A 127 -13.40 3.26 -16.93
N ILE A 128 -13.39 3.15 -15.59
CA ILE A 128 -13.92 2.04 -14.82
C ILE A 128 -14.87 2.53 -13.74
N ARG A 129 -15.77 1.65 -13.28
CA ARG A 129 -16.60 1.92 -12.10
C ARG A 129 -15.74 1.75 -10.85
N ALA A 130 -15.42 2.87 -10.21
CA ALA A 130 -14.76 2.85 -8.91
C ALA A 130 -15.68 2.25 -7.82
N GLU A 131 -15.06 1.65 -6.82
CA GLU A 131 -15.75 1.00 -5.70
C GLU A 131 -16.17 2.03 -4.65
N ARG A 132 -17.32 1.80 -4.03
CA ARG A 132 -17.77 2.58 -2.88
C ARG A 132 -17.03 2.09 -1.64
N LEU A 133 -16.59 3.02 -0.78
CA LEU A 133 -15.89 2.65 0.46
C LEU A 133 -16.70 1.67 1.32
N GLU A 134 -18.02 1.86 1.41
CA GLU A 134 -18.94 1.02 2.18
C GLU A 134 -18.90 -0.45 1.75
N ASP A 135 -18.80 -0.71 0.45
CA ASP A 135 -18.76 -2.06 -0.11
C ASP A 135 -17.43 -2.74 0.27
N VAL A 136 -16.33 -1.99 0.23
CA VAL A 136 -15.01 -2.50 0.64
C VAL A 136 -14.94 -2.76 2.14
N LEU A 137 -15.53 -1.89 2.96
CA LEU A 137 -15.61 -2.10 4.42
C LEU A 137 -16.45 -3.33 4.76
N ALA A 138 -17.58 -3.54 4.08
CA ALA A 138 -18.41 -4.72 4.24
C ALA A 138 -17.66 -6.01 3.85
N GLU A 139 -16.92 -5.97 2.75
CA GLU A 139 -16.09 -7.09 2.32
C GLU A 139 -15.00 -7.40 3.35
N ALA A 140 -14.24 -6.39 3.78
CA ALA A 140 -13.18 -6.56 4.78
C ALA A 140 -13.71 -7.14 6.11
N ALA A 141 -14.91 -6.70 6.51
CA ALA A 141 -15.56 -7.13 7.74
C ALA A 141 -16.20 -8.52 7.65
N ASP A 142 -16.41 -9.06 6.45
CA ASP A 142 -17.23 -10.26 6.18
C ASP A 142 -18.66 -10.12 6.75
N GLN A 143 -19.25 -8.92 6.64
CA GLN A 143 -20.62 -8.63 7.08
C GLN A 143 -21.19 -7.37 6.41
N PRO A 144 -22.53 -7.20 6.36
CA PRO A 144 -23.14 -6.00 5.78
C PRO A 144 -22.67 -4.70 6.46
N PHE A 145 -22.46 -3.65 5.66
CA PHE A 145 -22.04 -2.33 6.16
C PHE A 145 -22.97 -1.78 7.26
N SER A 146 -24.28 -2.07 7.20
CA SER A 146 -25.26 -1.67 8.22
C SER A 146 -25.00 -2.23 9.62
N LYS A 147 -24.14 -3.25 9.74
CA LYS A 147 -23.71 -3.84 11.02
C LYS A 147 -22.35 -3.31 11.51
N ILE A 148 -21.68 -2.50 10.71
CA ILE A 148 -20.40 -1.88 11.07
C ILE A 148 -20.70 -0.64 11.89
N LYS A 149 -20.42 -0.71 13.20
CA LYS A 149 -20.54 0.44 14.09
C LYS A 149 -19.37 1.39 13.88
N LYS A 150 -19.64 2.69 13.88
CA LYS A 150 -18.60 3.70 13.99
C LYS A 150 -18.02 3.67 15.40
N SER A 151 -16.70 3.82 15.51
CA SER A 151 -16.06 4.09 16.79
C SER A 151 -16.69 5.35 17.42
N PRO A 152 -16.98 5.36 18.73
CA PRO A 152 -17.46 6.54 19.44
C PRO A 152 -16.35 7.57 19.71
N TYR A 153 -15.10 7.23 19.39
CA TYR A 153 -13.92 8.08 19.47
C TYR A 153 -13.66 8.79 18.16
#